data_AF-A0AB39BSH1-F1
#
_entry.id   AF-A0AB39BSH1-F1
#
_cell.length_a   1.000
_cell.length_b   1.000
_cell.length_c   1.000
_cell.angle_alpha   90.00
_cell.angle_beta   90.00
_cell.angle_gamma   90.00
#
_symmetry.space_group_name_H-M   'P 1'
#
loop_
_entity.id
_entity.type
_entity.pdbx_description
1 polymer ?
#
loop_
_entity_poly.entity_id
_entity_poly.type
_entity_poly.pdbx_seq_one_letter_code
_entity_poly.pdbx_strand_id
1 'polypeptide(L)'
;MTKEEKLQAFADKMKEGFKLVSEKRNEEAIETLKPFVELMKKSGGEHIRLFVHYSLAQIRTGDFNGFLETYEAVRIMKAKTEEEERLKEQLDGFFTELMEQLGNASGQSE
;
A
#
# COMPACT_ATOMS: atom_id res chain seq x y z
N MET A 1 -1.92 -26.82 -15.10
CA MET A 1 -1.11 -25.60 -14.96
C MET A 1 0.32 -25.96 -14.58
N THR A 2 1.29 -25.51 -15.36
CA THR A 2 2.73 -25.59 -15.06
C THR A 2 3.11 -24.59 -13.97
N LYS A 3 4.37 -24.63 -13.50
CA LYS A 3 4.88 -23.67 -12.52
C LYS A 3 4.97 -22.27 -13.14
N GLU A 4 5.39 -22.18 -14.39
CA GLU A 4 5.49 -20.94 -15.16
C GLU A 4 4.11 -20.28 -15.31
N GLU A 5 3.07 -21.06 -15.65
CA GLU A 5 1.70 -20.56 -15.78
C GLU A 5 1.14 -20.02 -14.46
N LYS A 6 1.46 -20.67 -13.33
CA LYS A 6 1.05 -20.19 -12.00
C LYS A 6 1.74 -18.89 -11.62
N LEU A 7 3.04 -18.77 -11.93
CA LEU A 7 3.80 -17.56 -11.67
C LEU A 7 3.30 -16.40 -12.54
N GLN A 8 3.00 -16.66 -13.80
CA GLN A 8 2.43 -15.67 -14.72
C GLN A 8 1.07 -15.18 -14.22
N ALA A 9 0.16 -16.09 -13.88
CA ALA A 9 -1.15 -15.74 -13.33
C ALA A 9 -1.04 -14.91 -12.03
N PHE A 10 -0.06 -15.22 -11.18
CA PHE A 10 0.23 -14.45 -9.98
C PHE A 10 0.69 -13.02 -10.31
N ALA A 11 1.62 -12.87 -11.25
CA ALA A 11 2.10 -11.56 -11.69
C ALA A 11 0.98 -10.73 -12.35
N ASP A 12 0.13 -11.36 -13.15
CA ASP A 12 -0.98 -10.68 -13.82
C ASP A 12 -2.03 -10.18 -12.84
N LYS A 13 -2.35 -10.98 -11.81
CA LYS A 13 -3.27 -10.55 -10.75
C LYS A 13 -2.70 -9.41 -9.90
N MET A 14 -1.38 -9.35 -9.68
CA MET A 14 -0.77 -8.18 -9.03
C MET A 14 -0.89 -6.92 -9.91
N LYS A 15 -0.63 -7.03 -11.21
CA LYS A 15 -0.80 -5.92 -12.17
C LYS A 15 -2.24 -5.44 -12.24
N GLU A 16 -3.20 -6.35 -12.19
CA GLU A 16 -4.63 -6.03 -12.09
C GLU A 16 -4.92 -5.19 -10.85
N GLY A 17 -4.39 -5.58 -9.69
CA GLY A 17 -4.50 -4.79 -8.47
C GLY A 17 -3.97 -3.35 -8.64
N PHE A 18 -2.81 -3.16 -9.27
CA PHE A 18 -2.28 -1.81 -9.55
C PHE A 18 -3.18 -1.01 -10.50
N LYS A 19 -3.73 -1.67 -11.52
CA LYS A 19 -4.69 -1.05 -12.42
C LYS A 19 -5.94 -0.59 -11.68
N LEU A 20 -6.49 -1.40 -10.78
CA LEU A 20 -7.66 -1.05 -9.96
C LEU A 20 -7.41 0.19 -9.09
N VAL A 21 -6.20 0.34 -8.51
CA VAL A 21 -5.81 1.56 -7.78
C VAL A 21 -5.82 2.79 -8.69
N SER A 22 -5.30 2.67 -9.92
CA SER A 22 -5.29 3.78 -10.90
C SER A 22 -6.70 4.17 -11.36
N GLU A 23 -7.61 3.20 -11.44
CA GLU A 23 -9.02 3.38 -11.80
C GLU A 23 -9.89 3.83 -10.61
N LYS A 24 -9.28 4.06 -9.43
CA LYS A 24 -9.95 4.41 -8.16
C LYS A 24 -10.96 3.36 -7.68
N ARG A 25 -10.85 2.12 -8.14
CA ARG A 25 -11.63 0.96 -7.66
C ARG A 25 -10.97 0.39 -6.41
N ASN A 26 -10.91 1.20 -5.35
CA ASN A 26 -10.00 0.99 -4.23
C ASN A 26 -10.35 -0.26 -3.39
N GLU A 27 -11.63 -0.55 -3.15
CA GLU A 27 -12.05 -1.75 -2.41
C GLU A 27 -11.59 -3.02 -3.13
N GLU A 28 -11.87 -3.12 -4.43
CA GLU A 28 -11.44 -4.24 -5.27
C GLU A 28 -9.91 -4.34 -5.35
N ALA A 29 -9.21 -3.20 -5.39
CA ALA A 29 -7.76 -3.15 -5.36
C ALA A 29 -7.20 -3.71 -4.04
N ILE A 30 -7.79 -3.38 -2.90
CA ILE A 30 -7.40 -3.91 -1.58
C ILE A 30 -7.58 -5.42 -1.57
N GLU A 31 -8.75 -5.94 -1.95
CA GLU A 31 -9.01 -7.37 -1.98
C GLU A 31 -8.04 -8.11 -2.91
N THR A 32 -7.73 -7.51 -4.06
CA THR A 32 -6.83 -8.07 -5.05
C THR A 32 -5.39 -8.08 -4.55
N LEU A 33 -4.91 -6.99 -3.95
CA LEU A 33 -3.50 -6.83 -3.54
C LEU A 33 -3.18 -7.46 -2.18
N LYS A 34 -4.16 -7.59 -1.27
CA LYS A 34 -3.95 -8.08 0.10
C LYS A 34 -3.20 -9.41 0.19
N PRO A 35 -3.52 -10.46 -0.59
CA PRO A 35 -2.78 -11.73 -0.53
C PRO A 35 -1.29 -11.57 -0.86
N PHE A 36 -0.95 -10.65 -1.76
CA PHE A 36 0.43 -10.36 -2.13
C PHE A 36 1.18 -9.64 -1.01
N VAL A 37 0.52 -8.66 -0.38
CA VAL A 37 1.08 -7.93 0.76
C VAL A 37 1.34 -8.90 1.92
N GLU A 38 0.37 -9.75 2.25
CA GLU A 38 0.53 -10.78 3.29
C GLU A 38 1.66 -11.75 2.98
N LEU A 39 1.80 -12.18 1.71
CA LEU A 39 2.89 -13.04 1.30
C LEU A 39 4.25 -12.37 1.52
N MET A 40 4.39 -11.10 1.12
CA MET A 40 5.63 -10.35 1.28
C MET A 40 5.97 -10.11 2.76
N LYS A 41 4.96 -9.78 3.59
CA LYS A 41 5.14 -9.67 5.04
C LYS A 41 5.64 -10.98 5.65
N LYS A 42 5.06 -12.12 5.26
CA LYS A 42 5.46 -13.45 5.75
C LYS A 42 6.83 -13.90 5.27
N SER A 43 7.22 -13.53 4.05
CA SER A 43 8.51 -13.92 3.46
C SER A 43 9.66 -12.98 3.85
N GLY A 44 9.37 -11.84 4.48
CA GLY A 44 10.34 -10.76 4.69
C GLY A 44 10.73 -10.05 3.38
N GLY A 45 9.91 -10.20 2.32
CA GLY A 45 10.15 -9.59 1.03
C GLY A 45 9.88 -8.09 1.05
N GLU A 46 10.87 -7.30 0.68
CA GLU A 46 10.72 -5.86 0.47
C GLU A 46 10.12 -5.60 -0.92
N HIS A 47 8.91 -5.04 -0.96
CA HIS A 47 8.25 -4.68 -2.22
C HIS A 47 7.52 -3.33 -2.11
N ILE A 48 8.29 -2.25 -1.96
CA ILE A 48 7.79 -0.89 -1.68
C ILE A 48 6.62 -0.50 -2.58
N ARG A 49 6.74 -0.72 -3.90
CA ARG A 49 5.66 -0.38 -4.86
C ARG A 49 4.32 -1.05 -4.54
N LEU A 50 4.34 -2.30 -4.09
CA LEU A 50 3.13 -3.07 -3.80
C LEU A 50 2.45 -2.48 -2.55
N PHE A 51 3.24 -2.25 -1.51
CA PHE A 51 2.73 -1.71 -0.25
C PHE A 51 2.21 -0.28 -0.43
N VAL A 52 2.87 0.55 -1.24
CA VAL A 52 2.42 1.93 -1.52
C VAL A 52 1.11 1.95 -2.32
N HIS A 53 0.95 1.09 -3.34
CA HIS A 53 -0.34 1.00 -4.06
C HIS A 53 -1.46 0.49 -3.15
N TYR A 54 -1.13 -0.46 -2.26
CA TYR A 54 -2.07 -0.97 -1.28
C TYR A 54 -2.50 0.11 -0.27
N SER A 55 -1.56 0.84 0.32
CA SER A 55 -1.85 1.92 1.28
C SER A 55 -2.63 3.07 0.65
N LEU A 56 -2.37 3.39 -0.61
CA LEU A 56 -3.16 4.36 -1.38
C LEU A 56 -4.64 3.96 -1.48
N ALA A 57 -4.93 2.67 -1.65
CA ALA A 57 -6.31 2.20 -1.68
C ALA A 57 -6.92 2.23 -0.26
N GLN A 58 -6.15 1.86 0.77
CA GLN A 58 -6.59 1.89 2.17
C GLN A 58 -6.96 3.30 2.63
N ILE A 59 -6.10 4.31 2.39
CA ILE A 59 -6.40 5.68 2.81
C ILE A 59 -7.64 6.26 2.10
N ARG A 60 -7.84 5.92 0.82
CA ARG A 60 -9.01 6.38 0.04
C ARG A 60 -10.33 5.71 0.45
N THR A 61 -10.26 4.55 1.11
CA THR A 61 -11.44 3.83 1.62
C THR A 61 -11.68 4.11 3.11
N GLY A 62 -10.83 4.91 3.75
CA GLY A 62 -10.92 5.21 5.18
C GLY A 62 -10.39 4.08 6.08
N ASP A 63 -9.70 3.08 5.54
CA ASP A 63 -8.98 2.07 6.32
C ASP A 63 -7.69 2.65 6.89
N PHE A 64 -7.82 3.57 7.86
CA PHE A 64 -6.67 4.27 8.45
C PHE A 64 -5.79 3.33 9.28
N ASN A 65 -6.37 2.37 9.99
CA ASN A 65 -5.59 1.39 10.74
C ASN A 65 -4.74 0.52 9.82
N GLY A 66 -5.33 0.02 8.72
CA GLY A 66 -4.59 -0.73 7.73
C GLY A 66 -3.54 0.11 7.01
N PHE A 67 -3.83 1.38 6.73
CA PHE A 67 -2.86 2.33 6.19
C PHE A 67 -1.64 2.48 7.12
N LEU A 68 -1.86 2.70 8.42
CA LEU A 68 -0.79 2.89 9.41
C LEU A 68 0.11 1.64 9.50
N GLU A 69 -0.48 0.44 9.52
CA GLU A 69 0.29 -0.80 9.51
C GLU A 69 1.14 -0.93 8.24
N THR A 70 0.57 -0.59 7.08
CA THR A 70 1.29 -0.61 5.80
C THR A 70 2.41 0.44 5.77
N TYR A 71 2.17 1.62 6.33
CA TYR A 71 3.16 2.70 6.46
C TYR A 71 4.37 2.26 7.29
N GLU A 72 4.13 1.70 8.47
CA GLU A 72 5.22 1.21 9.33
C GLU A 72 6.08 0.16 8.63
N ALA A 73 5.44 -0.76 7.91
CA ALA A 73 6.14 -1.76 7.13
C ALA A 73 7.03 -1.13 6.04
N VAL A 74 6.53 -0.14 5.30
CA VAL A 74 7.29 0.54 4.22
C VAL A 74 8.44 1.37 4.78
N ARG A 75 8.24 2.03 5.93
CA ARG A 75 9.25 2.93 6.53
C ARG A 75 10.59 2.23 6.75
N ILE A 76 10.55 0.98 7.20
CA ILE A 76 11.75 0.18 7.51
C ILE A 76 12.36 -0.52 6.28
N MET A 77 11.68 -0.54 5.13
CA MET A 77 12.21 -1.15 3.90
C MET A 77 13.34 -0.30 3.31
N LYS A 78 14.36 -0.95 2.76
CA LYS A 78 15.43 -0.29 2.04
C LYS A 78 15.03 -0.03 0.59
N ALA A 79 14.90 1.24 0.21
CA ALA A 79 14.72 1.61 -1.19
C ALA A 79 15.98 1.25 -2.00
N LYS A 80 15.75 0.70 -3.19
CA LYS A 80 16.79 0.26 -4.13
C LYS A 80 16.88 1.17 -5.35
N THR A 81 15.90 2.05 -5.52
CA THR A 81 15.80 2.98 -6.65
C THR A 81 15.28 4.34 -6.19
N GLU A 82 15.60 5.41 -6.94
CA GLU A 82 15.04 6.76 -6.68
C GLU A 82 13.51 6.77 -6.74
N GLU A 83 12.92 5.94 -7.60
CA GLU A 83 11.45 5.82 -7.69
C GLU A 83 10.86 5.27 -6.39
N GLU A 84 11.50 4.26 -5.79
CA GLU A 84 11.07 3.73 -4.49
C GLU A 84 11.24 4.75 -3.36
N GLU A 85 12.31 5.54 -3.38
CA GLU A 85 12.49 6.62 -2.40
C GLU A 85 11.36 7.65 -2.51
N ARG A 86 11.05 8.11 -3.73
CA ARG A 86 9.91 9.03 -3.96
C ARG A 86 8.57 8.45 -3.49
N LEU A 87 8.37 7.15 -3.67
CA LEU A 87 7.15 6.49 -3.21
C LEU A 87 7.08 6.43 -1.67
N LYS A 88 8.22 6.28 -0.98
CA LYS A 88 8.28 6.38 0.48
C LYS A 88 7.97 7.81 0.95
N GLU A 89 8.60 8.81 0.34
CA GLU A 89 8.35 10.23 0.64
C GLU A 89 6.88 10.60 0.42
N GLN A 90 6.26 10.09 -0.65
CA GLN A 90 4.83 10.28 -0.89
C GLN A 90 3.98 9.68 0.24
N LEU A 91 4.38 8.52 0.76
CA LEU A 91 3.68 7.86 1.85
C LEU A 91 3.85 8.61 3.18
N ASP A 92 5.03 9.18 3.44
CA ASP A 92 5.27 10.08 4.58
C ASP A 92 4.37 11.33 4.52
N GLY A 93 4.14 11.86 3.32
CA GLY A 93 3.19 12.96 3.09
C GLY A 93 1.77 12.60 3.52
N PHE A 94 1.25 11.47 3.04
CA PHE A 94 -0.09 11.00 3.44
C PHE A 94 -0.21 10.71 4.93
N PHE A 95 0.85 10.18 5.55
CA PHE A 95 0.87 9.96 6.99
C PHE A 95 0.79 11.29 7.75
N THR A 96 1.58 12.27 7.35
CA THR A 96 1.58 13.60 7.99
C THR A 96 0.21 14.26 7.88
N GLU A 97 -0.38 14.27 6.68
CA GLU A 97 -1.72 14.81 6.44
C GLU A 97 -2.78 14.13 7.32
N LEU A 98 -2.73 12.79 7.43
CA LEU A 98 -3.64 12.03 8.29
C LEU A 98 -3.48 12.42 9.76
N MET A 99 -2.24 12.53 10.25
CA MET A 99 -1.97 12.89 11.64
C MET A 99 -2.39 14.33 11.96
N GLU A 100 -2.21 15.26 11.03
CA GLU A 100 -2.71 16.64 11.17
C GLU A 100 -4.24 16.68 11.24
N GLN A 101 -4.93 15.90 10.40
CA GLN A 101 -6.40 15.81 10.44
C GLN A 101 -6.89 15.25 11.78
N LEU A 102 -6.23 14.20 12.30
CA LEU A 102 -6.55 13.63 13.61
C LEU A 102 -6.27 14.63 14.75
N GLY A 103 -5.14 15.34 14.71
CA GLY A 103 -4.78 16.36 15.70
C GLY A 103 -5.73 17.56 15.70
N ASN A 104 -6.15 18.01 14.52
CA ASN A 104 -7.12 19.10 14.36
C ASN A 104 -8.54 18.69 14.79
N ALA A 105 -8.94 17.43 14.58
CA ALA A 105 -10.21 16.89 15.04
C ALA A 105 -10.30 16.86 16.59
N SER A 106 -9.17 16.68 17.29
CA SER A 106 -9.08 16.78 18.75
C SER A 106 -8.98 18.21 19.30
N GLY A 107 -8.78 19.22 18.44
CA GLY A 107 -8.56 20.62 18.82
C GLY A 107 -9.75 21.56 18.62
N GLN A 108 -10.90 21.07 18.14
CA GLN A 108 -12.15 21.84 18.05
C GLN A 108 -13.14 21.36 19.11
N SER A 109 -12.81 21.63 20.37
CA SER A 109 -13.71 21.51 21.52
C SER A 109 -13.31 22.54 22.57
N GLU A 110 -13.23 23.81 22.19
CA GLU A 110 -13.25 24.96 23.09
C GLU A 110 -14.09 26.09 22.49
#